data_AF-A0A4P6JNA0-F1
#
_entry.id   AF-A0A4P6JNA0-F1
#
_cell.length_a   1.000
_cell.length_b   1.000
_cell.length_c   1.000
_cell.angle_alpha   90.00
_cell.angle_beta   90.00
_cell.angle_gamma   90.00
#
_symmetry.space_group_name_H-M   'P 1'
#
loop_
_entity.id
_entity.type
_entity.pdbx_description
1 polymer ?
#
loop_
_entity_poly.entity_id
_entity_poly.type
_entity_poly.pdbx_seq_one_letter_code
_entity_poly.pdbx_strand_id
1 'polypeptide(L)'
;MRERLLASSYASFQLLMVEEAIPWPEYRVVVFRDEVVACYRRRPLEVKGNGQATIEELLRRKQKKFSQSARAKRFNIHDPRIARRLRKEQKDFATILPAGERYTVHDISNSSAGGEIEDYTERIHPYWSALCIQVVADMGLRLCGVDLACPDLESIGANYSILELNAAPGLSNYVAMGAVQKKRVREMYGKIFSEEFDVPTARLSPTIGRWKEIAADDLS
;
A
#
# COMPACT_ATOMS: atom_id res chain seq x y z
N MET A 1 24.50 -15.06 -16.09
CA MET A 1 23.49 -14.00 -16.38
C MET A 1 23.35 -13.00 -15.22
N ARG A 2 23.29 -13.44 -13.95
CA ARG A 2 23.28 -12.58 -12.75
C ARG A 2 24.45 -11.58 -12.68
N GLU A 3 25.68 -12.02 -12.90
CA GLU A 3 26.88 -11.17 -12.79
C GLU A 3 26.94 -10.06 -13.85
N ARG A 4 26.48 -10.33 -15.08
CA ARG A 4 26.41 -9.32 -16.16
C ARG A 4 25.41 -8.20 -15.87
N LEU A 5 24.27 -8.53 -15.25
CA LEU A 5 23.27 -7.53 -14.86
C LEU A 5 23.77 -6.65 -13.71
N LEU A 6 24.50 -7.24 -12.76
CA LEU A 6 25.14 -6.48 -11.68
C LEU A 6 26.21 -5.53 -12.27
N ALA A 7 27.07 -6.03 -13.16
CA ALA A 7 28.13 -5.24 -13.80
C ALA A 7 27.61 -4.01 -14.56
N SER A 8 26.50 -4.12 -15.30
CA SER A 8 25.89 -2.97 -15.99
C SER A 8 25.23 -1.97 -15.02
N SER A 9 24.82 -2.41 -13.83
CA SER A 9 24.11 -1.59 -12.84
C SER A 9 25.07 -0.75 -11.99
N TYR A 10 26.29 -1.23 -11.73
CA TYR A 10 27.33 -0.48 -11.00
C TYR A 10 27.74 0.82 -11.69
N ALA A 11 27.58 0.93 -13.01
CA ALA A 11 27.85 2.16 -13.74
C ALA A 11 26.86 3.30 -13.42
N SER A 12 25.70 2.99 -12.80
CA SER A 12 24.61 3.95 -12.58
C SER A 12 24.23 4.13 -11.12
N PHE A 13 24.70 3.29 -10.20
CA PHE A 13 24.34 3.33 -8.78
C PHE A 13 25.56 3.17 -7.88
N GLN A 14 25.67 4.02 -6.86
CA GLN A 14 26.79 4.01 -5.91
C GLN A 14 26.73 2.85 -4.90
N LEU A 15 25.53 2.31 -4.66
CA LEU A 15 25.30 1.20 -3.75
C LEU A 15 24.24 0.26 -4.35
N LEU A 16 24.49 -1.04 -4.25
CA LEU A 16 23.54 -2.08 -4.63
C LEU A 16 23.24 -2.94 -3.41
N MET A 17 21.95 -3.08 -3.08
CA MET A 17 21.46 -4.00 -2.07
C MET A 17 20.95 -5.26 -2.77
N VAL A 18 21.41 -6.42 -2.32
CA VAL A 18 20.99 -7.73 -2.84
C VAL A 18 20.33 -8.49 -1.70
N GLU A 19 19.09 -8.91 -1.93
CA GLU A 19 18.27 -9.63 -0.96
C GLU A 19 17.76 -10.95 -1.54
N GLU A 20 17.39 -11.88 -0.66
CA GLU A 20 16.68 -13.09 -1.05
C GLU A 20 15.27 -12.73 -1.52
N ALA A 21 14.84 -13.31 -2.65
CA ALA A 21 13.50 -13.09 -3.16
C ALA A 21 12.48 -13.93 -2.37
N ILE A 22 11.62 -13.26 -1.61
CA ILE A 22 10.56 -13.92 -0.82
C ILE A 22 9.32 -14.19 -1.68
N PRO A 23 8.91 -15.47 -1.87
CA PRO A 23 7.85 -15.84 -2.80
C PRO A 23 6.43 -15.81 -2.18
N TRP A 24 6.24 -15.06 -1.10
CA TRP A 24 4.97 -15.02 -0.36
C TRP A 24 4.22 -13.70 -0.58
N PRO A 25 2.89 -13.71 -0.40
CA PRO A 25 2.11 -12.48 -0.32
C PRO A 25 2.69 -11.46 0.68
N GLU A 26 2.81 -10.21 0.24
CA GLU A 26 3.20 -9.07 1.09
C GLU A 26 1.96 -8.39 1.68
N TYR A 27 1.98 -8.19 2.99
CA TYR A 27 1.00 -7.45 3.77
C TYR A 27 1.69 -6.26 4.42
N ARG A 28 1.05 -5.09 4.36
CA ARG A 28 1.47 -3.94 5.15
C ARG A 28 0.64 -3.87 6.42
N VAL A 29 1.31 -4.00 7.56
CA VAL A 29 0.74 -3.87 8.90
C VAL A 29 1.19 -2.53 9.47
N VAL A 30 0.25 -1.61 9.68
CA VAL A 30 0.51 -0.31 10.30
C VAL A 30 0.26 -0.43 11.79
N VAL A 31 1.34 -0.29 12.55
CA VAL A 31 1.35 -0.32 14.01
C VAL A 31 1.48 1.10 14.53
N PHE A 32 0.66 1.44 15.52
CA PHE A 32 0.86 2.60 16.37
C PHE A 32 0.92 2.11 17.82
N ARG A 33 2.05 2.33 18.50
CA ARG A 33 2.33 1.82 19.84
C ARG A 33 2.09 0.30 19.93
N ASP A 34 1.05 -0.08 20.66
CA ASP A 34 0.64 -1.44 20.99
C ASP A 34 -0.60 -1.89 20.18
N GLU A 35 -1.00 -1.13 19.16
CA GLU A 35 -2.16 -1.46 18.32
C GLU A 35 -1.81 -1.56 16.82
N VAL A 36 -2.45 -2.52 16.15
CA VAL A 36 -2.51 -2.57 14.68
C VAL A 36 -3.67 -1.69 14.22
N VAL A 37 -3.34 -0.56 13.58
CA VAL A 37 -4.31 0.43 13.07
C VAL A 37 -4.88 -0.01 11.73
N ALA A 38 -4.04 -0.63 10.91
CA ALA A 38 -4.40 -1.12 9.59
C ALA A 38 -3.58 -2.34 9.24
N CYS A 39 -4.20 -3.32 8.61
CA CYS A 39 -3.49 -4.38 7.90
C CYS A 39 -4.09 -4.51 6.51
N TYR A 40 -3.26 -4.49 5.47
CA TYR A 40 -3.78 -4.60 4.12
C TYR A 40 -2.77 -5.16 3.13
N ARG A 41 -3.27 -5.79 2.08
CA ARG A 41 -2.47 -6.31 0.97
C ARG A 41 -2.62 -5.41 -0.24
N ARG A 42 -1.50 -5.05 -0.88
CA ARG A 42 -1.50 -4.35 -2.17
C ARG A 42 -1.59 -5.38 -3.28
N ARG A 43 -2.67 -5.34 -4.05
CA ARG A 43 -2.83 -6.17 -5.24
C ARG A 43 -2.38 -5.37 -6.47
N PRO A 44 -1.60 -5.95 -7.38
CA PRO A 44 -1.25 -5.29 -8.63
C PRO A 44 -2.50 -4.97 -9.45
N LEU A 45 -2.35 -4.11 -10.45
CA LEU A 45 -3.46 -3.80 -11.35
C LEU A 45 -3.86 -5.07 -12.12
N GLU A 46 -5.10 -5.52 -11.88
CA GLU A 46 -5.69 -6.68 -12.54
C GLU A 46 -6.93 -6.32 -13.35
N VAL A 47 -7.25 -7.11 -14.36
CA VAL A 47 -8.57 -7.12 -15.01
C VAL A 47 -9.17 -8.51 -14.95
N LYS A 48 -10.50 -8.58 -14.91
CA LYS A 48 -11.24 -9.85 -14.95
C LYS A 48 -11.97 -9.95 -16.28
N GLY A 49 -11.70 -11.01 -17.03
CA GLY A 49 -12.35 -11.30 -18.30
C GLY A 49 -13.85 -11.55 -18.12
N ASN A 50 -14.60 -11.08 -19.10
CA ASN A 50 -16.04 -11.34 -19.24
C ASN A 50 -16.36 -12.10 -20.55
N GLY A 51 -15.34 -12.57 -21.27
CA GLY A 51 -15.48 -13.28 -22.55
C GLY A 51 -15.90 -12.40 -23.73
N GLN A 52 -16.00 -11.08 -23.58
CA GLN A 52 -16.50 -10.18 -24.63
C GLN A 52 -15.67 -8.90 -24.80
N ALA A 53 -15.23 -8.31 -23.69
CA ALA A 53 -14.51 -7.04 -23.70
C ALA A 53 -13.01 -7.25 -23.82
N THR A 54 -12.35 -6.35 -24.53
CA THR A 54 -10.89 -6.37 -24.65
C THR A 54 -10.21 -5.96 -23.34
N ILE A 55 -8.94 -6.32 -23.17
CA ILE A 55 -8.14 -5.86 -22.01
C ILE A 55 -8.18 -4.33 -21.89
N GLU A 56 -8.09 -3.60 -23.00
CA GLU A 56 -8.18 -2.14 -22.98
C GLU A 56 -9.52 -1.63 -22.47
N GLU A 57 -10.63 -2.20 -22.94
CA GLU A 57 -11.97 -1.83 -22.47
C GLU A 57 -12.16 -2.13 -20.99
N LEU A 58 -11.66 -3.28 -20.51
CA LEU A 58 -11.68 -3.63 -19.10
C LEU A 58 -10.88 -2.63 -18.26
N LEU A 59 -9.71 -2.19 -18.74
CA LEU A 59 -8.90 -1.16 -18.09
C LEU A 59 -9.59 0.20 -18.07
N ARG A 60 -10.21 0.64 -19.19
CA ARG A 60 -10.97 1.89 -19.26
C ARG A 60 -12.16 1.90 -18.30
N ARG A 61 -12.90 0.79 -18.24
CA ARG A 61 -14.01 0.61 -17.28
C ARG A 61 -13.51 0.70 -15.84
N LYS A 62 -12.39 0.07 -15.52
CA LYS A 62 -11.77 0.11 -14.19
C LYS A 62 -11.29 1.53 -13.83
N GLN A 63 -10.66 2.22 -14.77
CA GLN A 63 -10.21 3.61 -14.58
C GLN A 63 -11.40 4.55 -14.33
N LYS A 64 -12.51 4.38 -15.06
CA LYS A 64 -13.75 5.15 -14.83
C LYS A 64 -14.29 4.92 -13.42
N LYS A 65 -14.31 3.67 -12.94
CA LYS A 65 -14.71 3.36 -11.55
C LYS A 65 -13.80 4.03 -10.52
N PHE A 66 -12.47 4.04 -10.74
CA PHE A 66 -11.56 4.77 -9.84
C PHE A 66 -11.87 6.26 -9.80
N SER A 67 -12.09 6.90 -10.95
CA SER A 67 -12.41 8.34 -11.00
C SER A 67 -13.72 8.73 -10.28
N GLN A 68 -14.64 7.78 -10.10
CA GLN A 68 -15.89 7.98 -9.35
C GLN A 68 -15.72 7.76 -7.84
N SER A 69 -14.62 7.14 -7.42
CA SER A 69 -14.27 6.95 -6.01
C SER A 69 -13.35 8.07 -5.53
N ALA A 70 -13.21 8.24 -4.21
CA ALA A 70 -12.23 9.16 -3.61
C ALA A 70 -10.78 8.85 -4.04
N ARG A 71 -10.55 7.68 -4.67
CA ARG A 71 -9.32 7.28 -5.33
C ARG A 71 -9.25 7.92 -6.72
N ALA A 72 -9.00 9.22 -6.79
CA ALA A 72 -8.77 9.96 -8.05
C ALA A 72 -7.44 9.57 -8.75
N LYS A 73 -7.12 8.28 -8.82
CA LYS A 73 -5.89 7.75 -9.38
C LYS A 73 -6.12 7.36 -10.83
N ARG A 74 -5.41 8.05 -11.72
CA ARG A 74 -5.29 7.69 -13.13
C ARG A 74 -3.98 6.94 -13.33
N PHE A 75 -4.05 5.63 -13.50
CA PHE A 75 -2.92 4.88 -14.05
C PHE A 75 -2.88 5.07 -15.57
N ASN A 76 -1.69 5.05 -16.19
CA ASN A 76 -1.57 5.11 -17.64
C ASN A 76 -1.89 3.74 -18.24
N ILE A 77 -2.99 3.63 -18.98
CA ILE A 77 -3.40 2.38 -19.66
C ILE A 77 -2.34 1.96 -20.69
N HIS A 78 -1.70 2.92 -21.35
CA HIS A 78 -0.67 2.69 -22.37
C HIS A 78 0.75 2.79 -21.79
N ASP A 79 0.93 2.45 -20.51
CA ASP A 79 2.26 2.31 -19.95
C ASP A 79 3.06 1.24 -20.74
N PRO A 80 4.26 1.56 -21.24
CA PRO A 80 5.07 0.60 -22.01
C PRO A 80 5.35 -0.72 -21.27
N ARG A 81 5.32 -0.71 -19.93
CA ARG A 81 5.50 -1.91 -19.10
C ARG A 81 4.31 -2.86 -19.21
N ILE A 82 3.08 -2.35 -19.32
CA ILE A 82 1.87 -3.14 -19.54
C ILE A 82 1.97 -3.82 -20.91
N ALA A 83 2.29 -3.07 -21.96
CA ALA A 83 2.47 -3.60 -23.32
C ALA A 83 3.59 -4.65 -23.38
N ARG A 84 4.68 -4.47 -22.64
CA ARG A 84 5.76 -5.45 -22.54
C ARG A 84 5.31 -6.73 -21.83
N ARG A 85 4.51 -6.62 -20.75
CA ARG A 85 3.97 -7.78 -20.04
C ARG A 85 3.03 -8.59 -20.92
N LEU A 86 2.05 -7.92 -21.56
CA LEU A 86 1.13 -8.54 -22.50
C LEU A 86 1.87 -9.36 -23.56
N ARG A 87 2.89 -8.77 -24.20
CA ARG A 87 3.70 -9.44 -25.22
C ARG A 87 4.46 -10.67 -24.70
N LYS A 88 4.95 -10.66 -23.45
CA LYS A 88 5.61 -11.83 -22.86
C LYS A 88 4.69 -13.05 -22.80
N GLU A 89 3.38 -12.83 -22.69
CA GLU A 89 2.38 -13.89 -22.65
C GLU A 89 1.58 -14.01 -23.95
N GLN A 90 2.11 -13.48 -25.06
CA GLN A 90 1.46 -13.51 -26.39
C GLN A 90 0.06 -12.88 -26.40
N LYS A 91 -0.17 -11.86 -25.55
CA LYS A 91 -1.39 -11.05 -25.48
C LYS A 91 -1.10 -9.63 -25.98
N ASP A 92 -2.17 -8.88 -26.24
CA ASP A 92 -2.16 -7.46 -26.54
C ASP A 92 -3.38 -6.74 -25.94
N PHE A 93 -3.55 -5.45 -26.23
CA PHE A 93 -4.67 -4.66 -25.71
C PHE A 93 -6.03 -5.06 -26.30
N ALA A 94 -6.04 -5.64 -27.51
CA ALA A 94 -7.25 -6.10 -28.20
C ALA A 94 -7.69 -7.51 -27.75
N THR A 95 -6.83 -8.22 -27.03
CA THR A 95 -7.10 -9.56 -26.51
C THR A 95 -8.35 -9.56 -25.63
N ILE A 96 -9.25 -10.51 -25.86
CA ILE A 96 -10.44 -10.76 -25.04
C ILE A 96 -10.12 -11.90 -24.07
N LEU A 97 -10.22 -11.62 -22.78
CA LEU A 97 -10.00 -12.63 -21.75
C LEU A 97 -11.25 -13.51 -21.56
N PRO A 98 -11.10 -14.85 -21.45
CA PRO A 98 -12.17 -15.75 -21.05
C PRO A 98 -12.93 -15.26 -19.82
N ALA A 99 -14.23 -15.56 -19.79
CA ALA A 99 -15.08 -15.17 -18.66
C ALA A 99 -14.55 -15.79 -17.36
N GLY A 100 -14.29 -14.95 -16.36
CA GLY A 100 -13.78 -15.40 -15.06
C GLY A 100 -12.27 -15.30 -14.90
N GLU A 101 -11.50 -15.29 -15.99
CA GLU A 101 -10.03 -15.21 -15.95
C GLU A 101 -9.57 -13.89 -15.33
N ARG A 102 -8.64 -13.94 -14.38
CA ARG A 102 -7.97 -12.75 -13.84
C ARG A 102 -6.61 -12.62 -14.48
N TYR A 103 -6.33 -11.44 -14.99
CA TYR A 103 -5.04 -11.14 -15.60
C TYR A 103 -4.42 -9.92 -14.92
N THR A 104 -3.22 -10.10 -14.37
CA THR A 104 -2.41 -9.01 -13.82
C THR A 104 -1.75 -8.26 -14.97
N VAL A 105 -2.12 -6.99 -15.17
CA VAL A 105 -1.61 -6.19 -16.30
C VAL A 105 -0.31 -5.45 -15.98
N HIS A 106 0.01 -5.28 -14.70
CA HIS A 106 1.21 -4.56 -14.26
C HIS A 106 1.83 -5.25 -13.05
N ASP A 107 3.14 -5.53 -13.09
CA ASP A 107 3.86 -6.18 -11.97
C ASP A 107 4.01 -5.31 -10.72
N ILE A 108 3.70 -4.01 -10.81
CA ILE A 108 3.95 -3.07 -9.73
C ILE A 108 2.64 -2.92 -8.94
N SER A 109 2.71 -3.24 -7.65
CA SER A 109 1.59 -3.14 -6.71
C SER A 109 1.38 -1.71 -6.17
N ASN A 110 2.22 -0.75 -6.58
CA ASN A 110 2.10 0.64 -6.17
C ASN A 110 0.76 1.23 -6.59
N SER A 111 0.15 1.97 -5.67
CA SER A 111 -1.12 2.64 -5.90
C SER A 111 -1.12 3.60 -7.10
N SER A 112 0.02 4.23 -7.40
CA SER A 112 0.20 5.08 -8.58
C SER A 112 0.12 4.32 -9.90
N ALA A 113 0.39 3.00 -9.89
CA ALA A 113 0.27 2.11 -11.05
C ALA A 113 -1.14 1.47 -11.16
N GLY A 114 -2.11 1.90 -10.36
CA GLY A 114 -3.48 1.37 -10.38
C GLY A 114 -3.69 0.13 -9.50
N GLY A 115 -2.71 -0.22 -8.65
CA GLY A 115 -2.85 -1.29 -7.67
C GLY A 115 -4.03 -1.06 -6.73
N GLU A 116 -4.70 -2.15 -6.36
CA GLU A 116 -5.81 -2.19 -5.41
C GLU A 116 -5.31 -2.52 -4.01
N ILE A 117 -6.14 -2.25 -3.00
CA ILE A 117 -5.85 -2.63 -1.62
C ILE A 117 -7.00 -3.51 -1.16
N GLU A 118 -6.65 -4.63 -0.54
CA GLU A 118 -7.57 -5.49 0.18
C GLU A 118 -7.30 -5.34 1.68
N ASP A 119 -8.35 -5.07 2.45
CA ASP A 119 -8.26 -4.83 3.88
C ASP A 119 -8.30 -6.16 4.65
N TYR A 120 -7.30 -6.37 5.50
CA TYR A 120 -7.13 -7.52 6.38
C TYR A 120 -7.14 -7.09 7.86
N THR A 121 -7.46 -5.84 8.18
CA THR A 121 -7.37 -5.31 9.55
C THR A 121 -8.22 -6.11 10.54
N GLU A 122 -9.37 -6.63 10.11
CA GLU A 122 -10.25 -7.48 10.94
C GLU A 122 -9.97 -8.98 10.80
N ARG A 123 -9.05 -9.36 9.91
CA ARG A 123 -8.76 -10.76 9.53
C ARG A 123 -7.39 -11.22 10.04
N ILE A 124 -6.47 -10.29 10.27
CA ILE A 124 -5.14 -10.58 10.79
C ILE A 124 -5.24 -11.36 12.11
N HIS A 125 -4.59 -12.52 12.16
CA HIS A 125 -4.55 -13.34 13.36
C HIS A 125 -3.77 -12.62 14.48
N PRO A 126 -4.20 -12.69 15.75
CA PRO A 126 -3.54 -11.99 16.86
C PRO A 126 -2.04 -12.25 17.00
N TYR A 127 -1.59 -13.44 16.61
CA TYR A 127 -0.16 -13.79 16.55
C TYR A 127 0.65 -12.81 15.68
N TRP A 128 0.18 -12.50 14.47
CA TRP A 128 0.88 -11.60 13.55
C TRP A 128 0.82 -10.15 14.04
N SER A 129 -0.32 -9.75 14.63
CA SER A 129 -0.44 -8.43 15.26
C SER A 129 0.60 -8.26 16.38
N ALA A 130 0.70 -9.24 17.29
CA ALA A 130 1.66 -9.22 18.39
C ALA A 130 3.10 -9.21 17.88
N LEU A 131 3.42 -10.00 16.85
CA LEU A 131 4.74 -10.00 16.20
C LEU A 131 5.10 -8.62 15.66
N CYS A 132 4.21 -7.99 14.88
CA CYS A 132 4.47 -6.67 14.32
C CYS A 132 4.60 -5.59 15.40
N ILE A 133 3.78 -5.65 16.46
CA ILE A 133 3.88 -4.75 17.61
C ILE A 133 5.24 -4.89 18.28
N GLN A 134 5.68 -6.13 18.55
CA GLN A 134 6.98 -6.39 19.17
C GLN A 134 8.14 -5.86 18.33
N VAL A 135 8.14 -6.15 17.02
CA VAL A 135 9.18 -5.66 16.08
C VAL A 135 9.27 -4.14 16.09
N VAL A 136 8.14 -3.45 16.10
CA VAL A 136 8.08 -1.98 16.11
C VAL A 136 8.61 -1.43 17.44
N ALA A 137 8.25 -2.07 18.56
CA ALA A 137 8.76 -1.72 19.88
C ALA A 137 10.28 -1.94 20.00
N ASP A 138 10.80 -3.07 19.49
CA ASP A 138 12.23 -3.41 19.51
C ASP A 138 13.07 -2.40 18.72
N MET A 139 12.49 -1.77 17.70
CA MET A 139 13.12 -0.71 16.90
C MET A 139 12.97 0.69 17.52
N GLY A 140 12.31 0.81 18.68
CA GLY A 140 12.05 2.09 19.34
C GLY A 140 11.10 3.01 18.56
N LEU A 141 10.30 2.45 17.65
CA LEU A 141 9.36 3.20 16.83
C LEU A 141 7.98 3.23 17.50
N ARG A 142 7.28 4.35 17.40
CA ARG A 142 5.89 4.50 17.88
C ARG A 142 4.86 4.35 16.76
N LEU A 143 5.22 4.68 15.53
CA LEU A 143 4.39 4.51 14.34
C LEU A 143 5.26 3.86 13.27
N CYS A 144 4.80 2.76 12.70
CA CYS A 144 5.54 2.08 11.66
C CYS A 144 4.60 1.31 10.73
N GLY A 145 4.89 1.34 9.43
CA GLY A 145 4.38 0.35 8.49
C GLY A 145 5.37 -0.79 8.35
N VAL A 146 4.98 -1.97 8.83
CA VAL A 146 5.73 -3.23 8.71
C VAL A 146 5.30 -3.94 7.44
N ASP A 147 6.25 -4.24 6.56
CA ASP A 147 6.00 -5.13 5.42
C ASP A 147 6.34 -6.57 5.80
N LEU A 148 5.27 -7.35 5.98
CA LEU A 148 5.31 -8.74 6.36
C LEU A 148 4.95 -9.60 5.14
N ALA A 149 5.85 -10.51 4.77
CA ALA A 149 5.58 -11.53 3.77
C ALA A 149 5.25 -12.84 4.46
N CYS A 150 4.07 -13.40 4.19
CA CYS A 150 3.66 -14.70 4.71
C CYS A 150 2.61 -15.38 3.80
N PRO A 151 2.55 -16.73 3.74
CA PRO A 151 1.54 -17.45 2.96
C PRO A 151 0.10 -17.15 3.38
N ASP A 152 -0.13 -17.04 4.69
CA ASP A 152 -1.44 -16.81 5.29
C ASP A 152 -1.29 -15.95 6.55
N LEU A 153 -2.12 -14.92 6.64
CA LEU A 153 -2.16 -13.96 7.74
C LEU A 153 -3.33 -14.24 8.71
N GLU A 154 -4.23 -15.17 8.37
CA GLU A 154 -5.44 -15.47 9.15
C GLU A 154 -5.23 -16.68 10.09
N SER A 155 -4.13 -17.44 9.91
CA SER A 155 -3.74 -18.57 10.76
C SER A 155 -2.31 -18.44 11.32
N ILE A 156 -2.00 -19.22 12.36
CA ILE A 156 -0.66 -19.33 12.96
C ILE A 156 0.16 -20.44 12.29
N GLY A 157 1.49 -20.32 12.34
CA GLY A 157 2.41 -21.40 11.97
C GLY A 157 2.93 -21.35 10.53
N ALA A 158 2.58 -20.30 9.78
CA ALA A 158 3.19 -20.05 8.48
C ALA A 158 4.62 -19.50 8.64
N ASN A 159 5.49 -19.82 7.69
CA ASN A 159 6.78 -19.12 7.57
C ASN A 159 6.53 -17.64 7.23
N TYR A 160 7.43 -16.76 7.65
CA TYR A 160 7.32 -15.35 7.38
C TYR A 160 8.68 -14.68 7.15
N SER A 161 8.66 -13.50 6.55
CA SER A 161 9.79 -12.59 6.47
C SER A 161 9.33 -11.15 6.69
N ILE A 162 10.11 -10.37 7.43
CA ILE A 162 9.91 -8.92 7.54
C ILE A 162 10.80 -8.28 6.49
N LEU A 163 10.16 -7.64 5.50
CA LEU A 163 10.86 -7.08 4.34
C LEU A 163 11.36 -5.67 4.60
N GLU A 164 10.52 -4.82 5.19
CA GLU A 164 10.80 -3.40 5.40
C GLU A 164 10.06 -2.89 6.65
N LEU A 165 10.69 -1.93 7.34
CA LEU A 165 10.06 -1.11 8.37
C LEU A 165 10.07 0.34 7.94
N ASN A 166 8.89 0.93 7.78
CA ASN A 166 8.74 2.32 7.36
C ASN A 166 8.21 3.17 8.53
N ALA A 167 9.06 4.01 9.11
CA ALA A 167 8.72 4.87 10.25
C ALA A 167 7.70 5.98 9.93
N ALA A 168 7.43 6.26 8.64
CA ALA A 168 6.47 7.28 8.19
C ALA A 168 5.51 6.69 7.13
N PRO A 169 4.63 5.75 7.51
CA PRO A 169 3.80 5.04 6.55
C PRO A 169 2.75 5.95 5.91
N GLY A 170 2.68 5.95 4.58
CA GLY A 170 1.64 6.65 3.83
C GLY A 170 0.28 5.96 3.92
N LEU A 171 -0.75 6.65 4.41
CA LEU A 171 -2.09 6.09 4.66
C LEU A 171 -3.18 6.54 3.67
N SER A 172 -2.85 7.42 2.73
CA SER A 172 -3.81 7.99 1.76
C SER A 172 -4.60 6.92 0.99
N ASN A 173 -3.93 5.84 0.62
CA ASN A 173 -4.54 4.74 -0.14
C ASN A 173 -5.53 3.94 0.70
N TYR A 174 -5.23 3.75 2.00
CA TYR A 174 -6.08 3.05 2.95
C TYR A 174 -7.30 3.90 3.31
N VAL A 175 -7.12 5.20 3.57
CA VAL A 175 -8.22 6.15 3.81
C VAL A 175 -9.20 6.21 2.63
N ALA A 176 -8.70 6.11 1.40
CA ALA A 176 -9.54 6.15 0.20
C ALA A 176 -10.44 4.91 0.02
N MET A 177 -10.30 3.86 0.84
CA MET A 177 -11.13 2.66 0.76
C MET A 177 -12.54 2.89 1.29
N GLY A 178 -12.72 3.75 2.30
CA GLY A 178 -14.04 3.97 2.89
C GLY A 178 -14.03 4.73 4.21
N ALA A 179 -15.23 4.96 4.74
CA ALA A 179 -15.45 5.71 5.98
C ALA A 179 -14.83 5.02 7.20
N VAL A 180 -14.85 3.68 7.25
CA VAL A 180 -14.26 2.89 8.35
C VAL A 180 -12.75 3.11 8.42
N GLN A 181 -12.05 2.96 7.30
CA GLN A 181 -10.60 3.15 7.23
C GLN A 181 -10.23 4.61 7.53
N LYS A 182 -11.00 5.56 7.01
CA LYS A 182 -10.85 6.99 7.33
C LYS A 182 -10.99 7.26 8.83
N LYS A 183 -11.97 6.63 9.50
CA LYS A 183 -12.19 6.77 10.95
C LYS A 183 -10.97 6.25 11.74
N ARG A 184 -10.51 5.03 11.46
CA ARG A 184 -9.33 4.44 12.12
C ARG A 184 -8.09 5.34 12.05
N VAL A 185 -7.79 5.82 10.84
CA VAL A 185 -6.63 6.72 10.62
C VAL A 185 -6.80 8.04 11.36
N ARG A 186 -8.01 8.61 11.40
CA ARG A 186 -8.27 9.84 12.16
C ARG A 186 -8.13 9.63 13.67
N GLU A 187 -8.58 8.51 14.21
CA GLU A 187 -8.45 8.17 15.62
C GLU A 187 -6.97 8.01 16.00
N MET A 188 -6.18 7.29 15.20
CA MET A 188 -4.73 7.16 15.38
C MET A 188 -4.05 8.53 15.40
N TYR A 189 -4.27 9.39 14.40
CA TYR A 189 -3.69 10.74 14.40
C TYR A 189 -4.20 11.58 15.57
N GLY A 190 -5.46 11.42 15.97
CA GLY A 190 -6.00 12.07 17.17
C GLY A 190 -5.21 11.72 18.43
N LYS A 191 -4.85 10.45 18.63
CA LYS A 191 -4.00 9.99 19.74
C LYS A 191 -2.60 10.62 19.66
N ILE A 192 -1.97 10.58 18.48
CA ILE A 192 -0.64 11.20 18.25
C ILE A 192 -0.65 12.68 18.66
N PHE A 193 -1.62 13.46 18.17
CA PHE A 193 -1.68 14.89 18.46
C PHE A 193 -2.07 15.20 19.91
N SER A 194 -2.92 14.39 20.54
CA SER A 194 -3.24 14.60 21.96
C SER A 194 -2.04 14.36 22.88
N GLU A 195 -1.18 13.41 22.54
CA GLU A 195 0.00 13.05 23.33
C GLU A 195 1.17 14.04 23.13
N GLU A 196 1.38 14.51 21.90
CA GLU A 196 2.52 15.40 21.59
C GLU A 196 2.28 16.86 21.97
N PHE A 197 1.02 17.29 22.10
CA PHE A 197 0.68 18.70 22.28
C PHE A 197 -0.18 19.01 23.51
N ASP A 198 -0.46 18.02 24.36
CA ASP A 198 -1.35 18.16 25.54
C ASP A 198 -2.71 18.79 25.18
N VAL A 199 -3.21 18.50 23.98
CA VAL A 199 -4.49 19.02 23.48
C VAL A 199 -5.58 18.00 23.77
N PRO A 200 -6.63 18.34 24.56
CA PRO A 200 -7.75 17.45 24.79
C PRO A 200 -8.39 17.01 23.48
N THR A 201 -8.56 15.70 23.29
CA THR A 201 -9.07 15.05 22.06
C THR A 201 -10.42 15.62 21.58
N ALA A 202 -11.19 16.21 22.50
CA ALA A 202 -12.48 16.84 22.25
C ALA A 202 -12.42 18.16 21.45
N ARG A 203 -11.24 18.74 21.18
CA ARG A 203 -11.10 20.02 20.45
C ARG A 203 -10.70 19.90 18.98
N LEU A 204 -10.52 18.68 18.44
CA LEU A 204 -10.18 18.49 17.04
C LEU A 204 -11.41 18.64 16.13
N SER A 205 -11.79 19.90 15.88
CA SER A 205 -12.77 20.33 14.88
C SER A 205 -12.40 19.82 13.46
N PRO A 206 -13.36 19.60 12.54
CA PRO A 206 -13.08 19.16 11.16
C PRO A 206 -12.23 20.12 10.33
N THR A 207 -12.00 21.35 10.80
CA THR A 207 -11.17 22.36 10.13
C THR A 207 -9.70 22.16 10.44
N ILE A 208 -9.07 21.21 9.77
CA ILE A 208 -7.62 21.23 9.57
C ILE A 208 -7.31 22.45 8.70
N GLY A 209 -6.50 23.41 9.19
CA GLY A 209 -5.90 24.47 8.38
C GLY A 209 -6.32 25.92 8.67
N ARG A 210 -6.34 26.38 9.92
CA ARG A 210 -6.04 27.80 10.20
C ARG A 210 -4.77 27.87 11.05
N TRP A 211 -3.65 28.08 10.38
CA TRP A 211 -2.46 28.62 11.03
C TRP A 211 -2.84 30.02 11.54
N LYS A 212 -2.70 30.28 12.84
CA LYS A 212 -2.55 31.65 13.30
C LYS A 212 -1.10 32.01 12.99
N GLU A 213 -0.90 32.95 12.07
CA GLU A 213 0.36 33.69 12.02
C GLU A 213 0.51 34.38 13.38
N ILE A 214 1.48 33.92 14.16
CA ILE A 214 1.97 34.68 15.32
C ILE A 214 2.95 35.67 14.70
N ALA A 215 2.59 36.96 14.70
CA ALA A 215 3.52 38.00 14.32
C ALA A 215 4.70 37.97 15.28
N ALA A 216 5.91 38.18 14.76
CA ALA A 216 7.15 38.12 15.54
C ALA A 216 7.20 39.12 16.72
N ASP A 217 6.25 40.03 16.81
CA ASP A 217 6.17 41.10 17.81
C ASP A 217 5.52 40.65 19.13
N ASP A 218 4.94 39.45 19.20
CA ASP A 218 4.33 38.89 20.43
C ASP A 218 5.31 38.07 21.30
N LEU A 219 6.60 38.08 20.97
CA LEU A 219 7.68 37.52 21.80
C LEU A 219 8.55 38.65 22.37
N SER A 220 7.98 39.42 23.30
CA SER A 220 8.72 40.25 24.26
C SER A 220 7.98 40.32 25.58
#